data_AF-A0A2V3PKR8-F1
#
_entry.id   AF-A0A2V3PKR8-F1
#
_cell.length_a   1.000
_cell.length_b   1.000
_cell.length_c   1.000
_cell.angle_alpha   90.00
_cell.angle_beta   90.00
_cell.angle_gamma   90.00
#
_symmetry.space_group_name_H-M   'P 1'
#
loop_
_entity.id
_entity.type
_entity.pdbx_description
1 polymer ?
#
loop_
_entity_poly.entity_id
_entity_poly.type
_entity_poly.pdbx_seq_one_letter_code
_entity_poly.pdbx_strand_id
1 'polypeptide(L)'
;MAIPKLDIFKDVSRKKKGNMTKIAEAFDVERSTVYGWIEKNPKFKQIIDDARGRMFDDCLSTAEIIAHGIPERDQDGVLIGWKEKPDSNMLRYLMSTLGKKEGFGESLDVTTNGNDIGVQLVFADTPLSAKDLEEIKNIQNGDSDTPSSE
;
A
#
# COMPACT_ATOMS: atom_id res chain seq x y z
N MET A 1 -8.40 -30.96 -14.85
CA MET A 1 -9.44 -29.92 -15.04
C MET A 1 -8.97 -28.87 -16.03
N ALA A 2 -9.90 -28.30 -16.80
CA ALA A 2 -9.60 -27.26 -17.78
C ALA A 2 -9.47 -25.88 -17.12
N ILE A 3 -8.52 -25.07 -17.59
CA ILE A 3 -8.36 -23.67 -17.17
C ILE A 3 -9.55 -22.87 -17.76
N PRO A 4 -10.27 -22.06 -16.96
CA PRO A 4 -11.42 -21.31 -17.45
C PRO A 4 -11.00 -20.22 -18.45
N LYS A 5 -11.94 -19.81 -19.32
CA LYS A 5 -11.75 -18.63 -20.17
C LYS A 5 -11.64 -17.38 -19.29
N LEU A 6 -10.77 -16.45 -19.69
CA LEU A 6 -10.50 -15.21 -18.93
C LEU A 6 -11.76 -14.39 -18.68
N ASP A 7 -12.69 -14.29 -19.64
CA ASP A 7 -13.92 -13.50 -19.48
C ASP A 7 -14.85 -14.06 -18.39
N ILE A 8 -15.00 -15.39 -18.36
CA ILE A 8 -15.80 -16.07 -17.33
C ILE A 8 -15.14 -15.87 -15.96
N PHE A 9 -13.82 -16.05 -15.89
CA PHE A 9 -13.08 -15.84 -14.66
C PHE A 9 -13.15 -14.39 -14.15
N LYS A 10 -13.17 -13.41 -15.07
CA LYS A 10 -13.34 -11.99 -14.76
C LYS A 10 -14.71 -11.69 -14.17
N ASP A 11 -15.78 -12.23 -14.75
CA ASP A 11 -17.14 -12.05 -14.22
C ASP A 11 -17.29 -12.67 -12.81
N VAL A 12 -16.80 -13.91 -12.64
CA VAL A 12 -16.82 -14.59 -11.33
C VAL A 12 -15.98 -13.83 -10.30
N SER A 13 -14.77 -13.41 -10.65
CA SER A 13 -13.88 -12.66 -9.74
C SER A 13 -14.50 -11.34 -9.30
N ARG A 14 -15.17 -10.61 -10.20
CA ARG A 14 -15.91 -9.40 -9.88
C ARG A 14 -17.06 -9.67 -8.91
N LYS A 15 -17.93 -10.64 -9.22
CA LYS A 15 -19.07 -11.01 -8.36
C LYS A 15 -18.64 -11.47 -6.96
N LYS A 16 -17.48 -12.10 -6.86
CA LYS A 16 -16.93 -12.60 -5.59
C LYS A 16 -15.93 -11.63 -4.95
N LYS A 17 -15.79 -10.40 -5.47
CA LYS A 17 -14.91 -9.35 -4.93
C LYS A 17 -13.45 -9.80 -4.75
N GLY A 18 -12.95 -10.62 -5.67
CA GLY A 18 -11.57 -11.15 -5.63
C GLY A 18 -11.27 -12.10 -4.45
N ASN A 19 -12.31 -12.62 -3.77
CA ASN A 19 -12.14 -13.60 -2.70
C ASN A 19 -11.79 -14.97 -3.30
N MET A 20 -10.58 -15.45 -3.00
CA MET A 20 -10.04 -16.67 -3.62
C MET A 20 -10.84 -17.92 -3.28
N THR A 21 -11.30 -18.06 -2.04
CA THR A 21 -12.09 -19.20 -1.60
C THR A 21 -13.44 -19.24 -2.34
N LYS A 22 -14.14 -18.10 -2.40
CA LYS A 22 -15.43 -17.99 -3.10
C LYS A 22 -15.32 -18.15 -4.62
N ILE A 23 -14.18 -17.78 -5.20
CA ILE A 23 -13.88 -18.03 -6.62
C ILE A 23 -13.68 -19.53 -6.84
N ALA A 24 -12.90 -20.19 -5.98
CA ALA A 24 -12.67 -21.63 -6.06
C ALA A 24 -13.98 -22.42 -5.95
N GLU A 25 -14.82 -22.08 -4.96
CA GLU A 25 -16.18 -22.62 -4.81
C GLU A 25 -17.05 -22.41 -6.06
N ALA A 26 -16.97 -21.24 -6.70
CA ALA A 26 -17.77 -20.92 -7.89
C ALA A 26 -17.35 -21.74 -9.13
N PHE A 27 -16.13 -22.26 -9.15
CA PHE A 27 -15.63 -23.16 -10.19
C PHE A 27 -15.64 -24.64 -9.77
N ASP A 28 -16.12 -24.94 -8.56
CA ASP A 28 -16.08 -26.27 -7.95
C ASP A 28 -14.65 -26.87 -7.95
N VAL A 29 -13.68 -26.05 -7.56
CA VAL A 29 -12.27 -26.44 -7.47
C VAL A 29 -11.67 -26.09 -6.13
N GLU A 30 -10.54 -26.71 -5.81
CA GLU A 30 -9.74 -26.30 -4.66
C GLU A 30 -9.06 -24.95 -4.91
N ARG A 31 -8.81 -24.23 -3.83
CA ARG A 31 -8.09 -22.95 -3.86
C ARG A 31 -6.68 -23.07 -4.48
N SER A 32 -6.02 -24.21 -4.25
CA SER A 32 -4.72 -24.60 -4.85
C SER A 32 -4.76 -24.57 -6.38
N THR A 33 -5.88 -25.00 -6.97
CA THR A 33 -6.07 -25.05 -8.43
C THR A 33 -6.13 -23.65 -9.02
N VAL A 34 -6.77 -22.70 -8.33
CA VAL A 34 -6.81 -21.29 -8.75
C VAL A 34 -5.42 -20.64 -8.71
N TYR A 35 -4.60 -20.97 -7.70
CA TYR A 35 -3.18 -20.56 -7.69
C TYR A 35 -2.41 -21.14 -8.87
N GLY A 36 -2.63 -22.41 -9.21
CA GLY A 36 -2.05 -23.00 -10.42
C GLY A 36 -2.46 -22.31 -11.71
N TRP A 37 -3.67 -21.72 -11.79
CA TRP A 37 -4.07 -20.89 -12.94
C TRP A 37 -3.32 -19.56 -12.99
N ILE A 38 -3.09 -18.95 -11.83
CA ILE A 38 -2.32 -17.70 -11.70
C ILE A 38 -0.87 -17.90 -12.14
N GLU A 39 -0.23 -18.98 -11.72
CA GLU A 39 1.14 -19.32 -12.09
C GLU A 39 1.28 -19.53 -13.61
N LYS A 40 0.31 -20.21 -14.22
CA LYS A 40 0.31 -20.48 -15.66
C LYS A 40 -0.01 -19.26 -16.51
N ASN A 41 -0.85 -18.34 -16.01
CA ASN A 41 -1.22 -17.14 -16.73
C ASN A 41 -1.43 -15.96 -15.76
N PRO A 42 -0.46 -15.02 -15.69
CA PRO A 42 -0.52 -13.85 -14.81
C PRO A 42 -1.76 -12.96 -14.98
N LYS A 43 -2.48 -13.04 -16.11
CA LYS A 43 -3.74 -12.29 -16.31
C LYS A 43 -4.82 -12.67 -15.29
N PHE A 44 -4.83 -13.91 -14.81
CA PHE A 44 -5.75 -14.33 -13.74
C PHE A 44 -5.47 -13.55 -12.45
N LYS A 45 -4.20 -13.31 -12.12
CA LYS A 45 -3.82 -12.49 -10.96
C LYS A 45 -4.29 -11.05 -11.12
N GLN A 46 -4.03 -10.44 -12.30
CA GLN A 46 -4.48 -9.08 -12.59
C GLN A 46 -5.99 -8.92 -12.43
N ILE A 47 -6.78 -9.89 -12.89
CA ILE A 47 -8.24 -9.89 -12.73
C ILE A 47 -8.67 -9.92 -11.26
N ILE A 48 -7.98 -10.72 -10.43
CA ILE A 48 -8.29 -10.83 -8.99
C ILE A 48 -7.91 -9.53 -8.28
N ASP A 49 -6.73 -9.00 -8.57
CA ASP A 49 -6.24 -7.77 -7.96
C ASP A 49 -7.13 -6.57 -8.35
N ASP A 50 -7.56 -6.48 -9.62
CA ASP A 50 -8.56 -5.51 -10.08
C ASP A 50 -9.90 -5.63 -9.32
N ALA A 51 -10.36 -6.87 -9.10
CA ALA A 51 -11.61 -7.11 -8.37
C ALA A 51 -11.51 -6.74 -6.89
N ARG A 52 -10.33 -6.90 -6.27
CA ARG A 52 -10.04 -6.46 -4.91
C ARG A 52 -9.93 -4.94 -4.81
N GLY A 53 -9.25 -4.31 -5.77
CA GLY A 53 -9.16 -2.86 -5.87
C GLY A 53 -10.54 -2.21 -5.88
N ARG A 54 -11.44 -2.71 -6.74
CA ARG A 54 -12.84 -2.22 -6.79
C ARG A 54 -13.60 -2.41 -5.48
N MET A 55 -13.40 -3.55 -4.81
CA MET A 55 -14.01 -3.77 -3.50
C MET A 55 -13.49 -2.78 -2.46
N PHE A 56 -12.21 -2.44 -2.52
CA PHE A 56 -11.62 -1.42 -1.67
C PHE A 56 -12.17 -0.02 -2.00
N ASP A 57 -12.35 0.30 -3.28
CA ASP A 57 -12.99 1.55 -3.70
C ASP A 57 -14.41 1.67 -3.13
N ASP A 58 -15.22 0.61 -3.18
CA ASP A 58 -16.56 0.57 -2.56
C ASP A 58 -16.51 0.83 -1.05
N CYS A 59 -15.54 0.22 -0.36
CA CYS A 59 -15.30 0.45 1.06
C CYS A 59 -14.91 1.90 1.34
N LEU A 60 -14.09 2.51 0.48
CA LEU A 60 -13.66 3.89 0.63
C LEU A 60 -14.84 4.86 0.46
N SER A 61 -15.72 4.65 -0.53
CA SER A 61 -16.96 5.43 -0.68
C SER A 61 -17.87 5.29 0.54
N THR A 62 -17.94 4.08 1.12
CA THR A 62 -18.72 3.87 2.36
C THR A 62 -18.08 4.58 3.55
N ALA A 63 -16.75 4.53 3.67
CA ALA A 63 -15.99 5.22 4.70
C ALA A 63 -16.18 6.74 4.64
N GLU A 64 -16.29 7.31 3.44
CA GLU A 64 -16.61 8.73 3.25
C GLU A 64 -17.99 9.08 3.82
N ILE A 65 -19.02 8.26 3.53
CA ILE A 65 -20.37 8.44 4.08
C ILE A 65 -20.33 8.39 5.60
N ILE A 66 -19.62 7.42 6.18
CA ILE A 66 -19.49 7.26 7.64
C ILE A 66 -18.73 8.44 8.27
N ALA A 67 -17.64 8.87 7.63
CA ALA A 67 -16.83 9.99 8.11
C ALA A 67 -17.61 11.31 8.07
N HIS A 68 -18.47 11.49 7.07
CA HIS A 68 -19.33 12.66 6.96
C HIS A 68 -20.59 12.55 7.80
N GLY A 69 -21.14 11.36 8.03
CA GLY A 69 -22.46 11.17 8.62
C GLY A 69 -23.59 11.58 7.66
N ILE A 70 -24.84 11.48 8.12
CA ILE A 70 -26.03 11.91 7.38
C ILE A 70 -26.61 13.16 8.07
N PRO A 71 -26.39 14.37 7.52
CA PRO A 71 -26.84 15.60 8.16
C PRO A 71 -28.36 15.74 8.08
N GLU A 72 -28.97 16.23 9.15
CA GLU A 72 -30.35 16.69 9.14
C GLU A 72 -30.37 18.19 8.88
N ARG A 73 -31.16 18.60 7.89
CA ARG A 73 -31.27 19.99 7.46
C ARG A 73 -32.72 20.45 7.54
N ASP A 74 -32.91 21.71 7.89
CA ASP A 74 -34.24 22.35 7.84
C ASP A 74 -34.67 22.68 6.40
N GLN A 75 -35.81 23.36 6.27
CA GLN A 75 -36.38 23.75 4.97
C GLN A 75 -35.49 24.74 4.20
N ASP A 76 -34.64 25.49 4.91
CA ASP A 76 -33.70 26.46 4.33
C ASP A 76 -32.32 25.85 4.06
N GLY A 77 -32.14 24.54 4.34
CA GLY A 77 -30.90 23.80 4.13
C GLY A 77 -29.86 23.98 5.24
N VAL A 78 -30.21 24.63 6.36
CA VAL A 78 -29.33 24.83 7.50
C VAL A 78 -29.16 23.51 8.25
N LEU A 79 -27.92 23.20 8.65
CA LEU A 79 -27.62 22.02 9.45
C LEU A 79 -28.22 22.18 10.86
N ILE A 80 -29.25 21.40 11.18
CA ILE A 80 -29.93 21.40 12.48
C ILE A 80 -29.57 20.20 13.34
N GLY A 81 -28.93 19.18 12.75
CA GLY A 81 -28.55 17.98 13.47
C GLY A 81 -27.97 16.91 12.55
N TRP A 82 -27.98 15.68 13.04
CA TRP A 82 -27.51 14.49 12.32
C TRP A 82 -28.53 13.38 12.48
N LYS A 83 -29.01 12.86 11.34
CA LYS A 83 -29.76 11.59 11.32
C LYS A 83 -28.85 10.43 11.70
N GLU A 84 -27.61 10.47 11.22
CA GLU A 84 -26.53 9.58 11.62
C GLU A 84 -25.28 10.42 11.83
N LYS A 85 -24.68 10.33 13.03
CA LYS A 85 -23.54 11.17 13.38
C LYS A 85 -22.29 10.74 12.59
N PRO A 86 -21.42 11.69 12.19
CA PRO A 86 -20.13 11.37 11.62
C PRO A 86 -19.27 10.59 12.62
N ASP A 87 -18.52 9.62 12.11
CA ASP A 87 -17.46 8.97 12.88
C ASP A 87 -16.18 9.81 12.81
N SER A 88 -15.82 10.44 13.93
CA SER A 88 -14.65 11.31 14.02
C SER A 88 -13.33 10.55 13.87
N ASN A 89 -13.27 9.26 14.22
CA ASN A 89 -12.07 8.45 14.02
C ASN A 89 -11.89 8.08 12.56
N MET A 90 -12.96 7.79 11.83
CA MET A 90 -12.91 7.58 10.37
C MET A 90 -12.53 8.87 9.64
N LEU A 91 -13.10 10.01 10.04
CA LEU A 91 -12.70 11.30 9.49
C LEU A 91 -11.21 11.58 9.74
N ARG A 92 -10.72 11.38 10.96
CA ARG A 92 -9.29 11.50 11.29
C ARG A 92 -8.45 10.55 10.43
N TYR A 93 -8.85 9.28 10.33
CA TYR A 93 -8.14 8.28 9.54
C TYR A 93 -8.01 8.70 8.06
N LEU A 94 -9.11 9.12 7.43
CA LEU A 94 -9.11 9.56 6.04
C LEU A 94 -8.20 10.78 5.85
N MET A 95 -8.28 11.77 6.74
CA MET A 95 -7.44 12.98 6.66
C MET A 95 -5.96 12.66 6.87
N SER A 96 -5.60 11.88 7.88
CA SER A 96 -4.21 11.53 8.18
C SER A 96 -3.58 10.58 7.15
N THR A 97 -4.39 9.74 6.48
CA THR A 97 -3.90 8.74 5.52
C THR A 97 -3.93 9.28 4.09
N LEU A 98 -5.07 9.80 3.64
CA LEU A 98 -5.28 10.25 2.26
C LEU A 98 -4.90 11.72 2.08
N GLY A 99 -5.09 12.54 3.11
CA GLY A 99 -4.72 13.96 3.11
C GLY A 99 -3.24 14.24 3.33
N LYS A 100 -2.39 13.22 3.47
CA LYS A 100 -0.95 13.38 3.73
C LYS A 100 -0.22 14.23 2.69
N LYS A 101 -0.57 14.08 1.41
CA LYS A 101 -0.01 14.91 0.33
C LYS A 101 -0.49 16.36 0.37
N GLU A 102 -1.66 16.59 0.96
CA GLU A 102 -2.26 17.91 1.17
C GLU A 102 -1.79 18.56 2.49
N GLY A 103 -0.82 17.96 3.19
CA GLY A 103 -0.26 18.47 4.44
C GLY A 103 -0.98 18.01 5.71
N PHE A 104 -1.96 17.10 5.61
CA PHE A 104 -2.64 16.52 6.77
C PHE A 104 -1.89 15.28 7.26
N GLY A 105 -1.19 15.39 8.37
CA GLY A 105 -0.47 14.27 8.98
C GLY A 105 0.23 14.70 10.25
N GLU A 106 0.60 13.72 11.07
CA GLU A 106 1.44 13.99 12.23
C GLU A 106 2.89 14.16 11.76
N SER A 107 3.45 15.35 11.97
CA SER A 107 4.88 15.61 11.80
C SER A 107 5.58 15.26 13.09
N LEU A 108 6.33 14.16 13.09
CA LEU A 108 7.27 13.86 14.16
C LEU A 108 8.62 14.48 13.79
N ASP A 109 9.05 15.46 14.56
CA ASP A 109 10.41 15.97 14.47
C ASP A 109 11.36 14.91 15.04
N VAL A 110 12.06 14.19 14.16
CA VAL A 110 13.13 13.25 14.52
C VAL A 110 14.46 14.00 14.51
N THR A 111 14.55 15.04 15.32
CA THR A 111 15.81 15.69 15.67
C THR A 111 15.98 15.68 17.18
N THR A 112 17.22 15.77 17.63
CA THR A 112 17.68 15.81 19.02
C THR A 112 17.21 17.07 19.76
N ASN A 113 15.89 17.30 19.87
CA ASN A 113 15.29 18.54 20.40
C ASN A 113 15.88 19.80 19.73
N GLY A 114 15.99 19.81 18.40
CA GLY A 114 16.53 20.96 17.65
C GLY A 114 18.05 21.13 17.71
N ASN A 115 18.81 20.16 18.22
CA ASN A 115 20.27 20.17 18.11
C ASN A 115 20.72 19.48 16.83
N ASP A 116 21.70 20.07 16.14
CA ASP A 116 22.36 19.47 14.96
C ASP A 116 22.85 18.05 15.27
N ILE A 117 22.66 17.13 14.33
CA ILE A 117 23.28 15.80 14.39
C ILE A 117 24.78 15.99 14.18
N GLY A 118 25.51 16.21 15.28
CA GLY A 118 26.96 16.29 15.29
C GLY A 118 27.53 14.93 14.86
N VAL A 119 28.00 14.83 13.63
CA VAL A 119 28.81 13.69 13.20
C VAL A 119 30.14 13.79 13.96
N GLN A 120 30.39 12.90 14.92
CA GLN A 120 31.69 12.83 15.58
C GLN A 120 32.71 12.27 14.58
N LEU A 121 33.46 13.15 13.94
CA LEU A 121 34.61 12.80 13.12
C LEU A 121 35.72 12.27 14.04
N VAL A 122 35.89 10.95 14.08
CA VAL A 122 37.03 10.31 14.72
C VAL A 122 38.17 10.29 13.70
N PHE A 123 39.15 11.16 13.89
CA PHE A 123 40.40 11.10 13.11
C PHE A 123 41.28 10.00 13.72
N ALA A 124 41.56 8.95 12.94
CA ALA A 124 42.56 7.97 13.33
C ALA A 124 43.96 8.55 13.10
N ASP A 125 44.89 8.34 14.04
CA ASP A 125 46.29 8.77 13.92
C ASP A 125 47.05 8.01 12.81
N THR A 126 46.49 6.89 12.35
CA THR A 126 47.08 6.08 11.29
C THR A 126 46.61 6.62 9.93
N PRO A 127 47.53 7.09 9.06
CA PRO A 127 47.15 7.52 7.72
C PRO A 127 46.61 6.34 6.91
N LEU A 128 45.60 6.61 6.08
CA LEU A 128 45.04 5.63 5.14
C LEU A 128 46.14 5.10 4.23
N SER A 129 46.18 3.78 4.02
CA SER A 129 47.09 3.17 3.06
C SER A 129 46.62 3.45 1.63
N ALA A 130 47.52 3.28 0.65
CA ALA A 130 47.17 3.43 -0.77
C ALA A 130 46.02 2.49 -1.19
N LYS A 131 45.96 1.29 -0.58
CA LYS A 131 44.90 0.31 -0.83
C LYS A 131 43.54 0.79 -0.31
N ASP A 132 43.51 1.36 0.90
CA ASP A 132 42.27 1.91 1.48
C ASP A 132 41.72 3.06 0.63
N LEU A 133 42.61 3.88 0.06
CA LEU A 133 42.24 4.99 -0.83
C LEU A 133 41.66 4.50 -2.17
N GLU A 134 42.14 3.38 -2.70
CA GLU A 134 41.56 2.76 -3.89
C GLU A 134 40.20 2.14 -3.61
N GLU A 135 40.04 1.43 -2.47
CA GLU A 135 38.75 0.87 -2.05
C GLU A 135 37.69 1.97 -1.87
N ILE A 136 38.04 3.10 -1.23
CA ILE A 136 37.14 4.25 -1.08
C ILE A 136 36.73 4.83 -2.45
N LYS A 137 37.67 4.96 -3.40
CA LYS A 137 37.36 5.45 -4.75
C LYS A 137 36.42 4.51 -5.51
N ASN A 138 36.62 3.21 -5.38
CA ASN A 138 35.76 2.21 -6.03
C ASN A 138 34.34 2.25 -5.46
N ILE A 139 34.21 2.41 -4.13
CA ILE A 139 32.90 2.60 -3.46
C ILE A 139 32.22 3.89 -3.92
N GLN A 140 32.94 5.02 -3.99
CA GLN A 140 32.39 6.30 -4.42
C GLN A 140 31.94 6.32 -5.88
N ASN A 141 32.62 5.56 -6.73
CA ASN A 141 32.30 5.44 -8.14
C ASN A 141 31.28 4.32 -8.44
N GLY A 142 30.86 3.55 -7.44
CA GLY A 142 29.84 2.51 -7.56
C GLY A 142 30.32 1.23 -8.25
N ASP A 143 31.63 1.01 -8.37
CA ASP A 143 32.18 -0.23 -8.93
C ASP A 143 32.20 -1.32 -7.84
N SER A 144 31.15 -2.13 -7.83
CA SER A 144 31.12 -3.38 -7.05
C SER A 144 31.77 -4.51 -7.85
N ASP A 145 33.09 -4.51 -7.96
CA ASP A 145 33.80 -5.73 -8.35
C ASP A 145 33.81 -6.69 -7.16
N THR A 146 32.74 -7.47 -7.04
CA THR A 146 32.75 -8.73 -6.28
C THR A 146 33.74 -9.66 -6.97
N PRO A 147 34.85 -10.08 -6.33
CA PRO A 147 35.67 -11.12 -6.89
C PRO A 147 34.87 -12.43 -6.83
N SER A 148 34.55 -12.96 -8.01
CA SER A 148 34.08 -14.32 -8.17
C SER A 148 35.05 -15.26 -7.46
N SER A 149 34.54 -16.00 -6.48
CA SER A 149 35.30 -17.03 -5.77
C SER A 149 35.50 -18.22 -6.71
N GLU A 150 36.76 -18.57 -7.01
CA GLU A 150 37.15 -19.93 -7.41
C GLU A 150 37.22 -20.85 -6.18
#